data_AF-A0A4S3ZZF4-F1
#
_entry.id   AF-A0A4S3ZZF4-F1
#
_cell.length_a   1.000
_cell.length_b   1.000
_cell.length_c   1.000
_cell.angle_alpha   90.00
_cell.angle_beta   90.00
_cell.angle_gamma   90.00
#
_symmetry.space_group_name_H-M   'P 1'
#
loop_
_entity.id
_entity.type
_entity.pdbx_description
1 polymer ?
#
loop_
_entity_poly.entity_id
_entity_poly.type
_entity_poly.pdbx_seq_one_letter_code
_entity_poly.pdbx_strand_id
1 'polypeptide(L)'
;MKNSVKNLPEYILMGLAVFSFVETLIVKGQINYLMIVVLAIMVAQLVFKNRYFGIFLGLVVGLLSFGLFLAVLTDYRKFPEVTSKAIELITVGSLLSLGGAILAAILLFKYFNQEEKIAVH
;
A
#
# COMPACT_ATOMS: atom_id res chain seq x y z
N MET A 1 7.33 14.30 19.30
CA MET A 1 6.60 14.43 18.02
C MET A 1 7.42 14.09 16.75
N LYS A 2 8.75 13.94 16.80
CA LYS A 2 9.61 13.71 15.60
C LYS A 2 9.51 12.30 14.99
N ASN A 3 9.05 11.29 15.74
CA ASN A 3 9.02 9.89 15.28
C ASN A 3 7.73 9.48 14.54
N SER A 4 6.59 10.13 14.79
CA SER A 4 5.31 9.71 14.19
C SER A 4 5.26 10.03 12.69
N VAL A 5 5.83 11.16 12.26
CA VAL A 5 5.94 11.53 10.84
C VAL A 5 6.86 10.57 10.08
N LYS A 6 7.89 10.03 10.74
CA LYS A 6 8.83 9.10 10.11
C LYS A 6 8.19 7.75 9.79
N ASN A 7 7.17 7.33 10.56
CA ASN A 7 6.45 6.06 10.35
C ASN A 7 5.08 6.25 9.69
N LEU A 8 4.83 7.45 9.14
CA LEU A 8 3.58 7.78 8.46
C LEU A 8 3.22 6.78 7.34
N PRO A 9 4.14 6.36 6.44
CA PRO A 9 3.75 5.44 5.38
C PRO A 9 3.34 4.07 5.92
N GLU A 10 3.97 3.56 6.96
CA GLU A 10 3.58 2.31 7.61
C GLU A 10 2.19 2.41 8.26
N TYR A 11 1.89 3.53 8.93
CA TYR A 11 0.58 3.75 9.54
C TYR A 11 -0.53 3.89 8.48
N ILE A 12 -0.26 4.58 7.36
CA ILE A 12 -1.23 4.72 6.27
C ILE A 12 -1.53 3.34 5.65
N LEU A 13 -0.49 2.57 5.33
CA LEU A 13 -0.67 1.24 4.75
C LEU A 13 -1.36 0.28 5.72
N MET A 14 -1.07 0.38 7.02
CA MET A 14 -1.75 -0.42 8.05
C MET A 14 -3.23 -0.03 8.13
N GLY A 15 -3.55 1.26 8.08
CA GLY A 15 -4.93 1.73 8.00
C GLY A 15 -5.67 1.20 6.78
N LEU A 16 -5.04 1.19 5.60
CA LEU A 16 -5.60 0.62 4.38
C LEU A 16 -5.84 -0.89 4.47
N ALA A 17 -4.91 -1.63 5.09
CA ALA A 17 -5.06 -3.07 5.32
C ALA A 17 -6.21 -3.36 6.32
N VAL A 18 -6.34 -2.57 7.39
CA VAL A 18 -7.45 -2.68 8.34
C VAL A 18 -8.76 -2.36 7.64
N PHE A 19 -8.82 -1.28 6.87
CA PHE A 19 -10.01 -0.89 6.10
C PHE A 19 -10.44 -2.03 5.16
N SER A 20 -9.50 -2.59 4.39
CA SER A 20 -9.77 -3.69 3.46
C SER A 20 -10.24 -4.97 4.16
N PHE A 21 -9.67 -5.27 5.34
CA PHE A 21 -10.11 -6.39 6.16
C PHE A 21 -11.54 -6.19 6.69
N VAL A 22 -11.82 -5.02 7.25
CA VAL A 22 -13.14 -4.66 7.80
C VAL A 22 -14.19 -4.62 6.70
N GLU A 23 -13.87 -4.04 5.55
CA GLU A 23 -14.74 -4.05 4.37
C GLU A 23 -15.09 -5.49 3.98
N THR A 24 -14.09 -6.37 3.87
CA THR A 24 -14.34 -7.77 3.49
C THR A 24 -15.18 -8.51 4.55
N LEU A 25 -14.92 -8.25 5.82
CA LEU A 25 -15.65 -8.87 6.92
C LEU A 25 -17.11 -8.42 7.00
N ILE A 26 -17.36 -7.11 6.87
CA ILE A 26 -18.71 -6.52 7.00
C ILE A 26 -19.52 -6.70 5.72
N VAL A 27 -18.94 -6.35 4.56
CA VAL A 27 -19.67 -6.30 3.29
C VAL A 27 -19.84 -7.70 2.68
N LYS A 28 -18.79 -8.53 2.75
CA LYS A 28 -18.83 -9.88 2.15
C LYS A 28 -19.17 -10.97 3.16
N GLY A 29 -19.18 -10.67 4.46
CA GLY A 29 -19.43 -11.65 5.53
C GLY A 29 -18.34 -12.74 5.61
N GLN A 30 -17.16 -12.50 5.02
CA GLN A 30 -16.10 -13.49 4.88
C GLN A 30 -14.83 -13.04 5.61
N ILE A 31 -14.20 -13.98 6.30
CA ILE A 31 -12.89 -13.74 6.91
C ILE A 31 -11.83 -13.86 5.83
N ASN A 32 -11.19 -12.74 5.50
CA ASN A 32 -10.06 -12.72 4.59
C ASN A 32 -8.77 -13.04 5.36
N TYR A 33 -8.42 -14.34 5.44
CA TYR A 33 -7.20 -14.81 6.11
C TYR A 33 -5.92 -14.19 5.53
N LEU A 34 -5.92 -13.86 4.23
CA LEU A 34 -4.78 -13.18 3.60
C LEU A 34 -4.57 -11.78 4.19
N MET A 35 -5.64 -11.03 4.42
CA MET A 35 -5.54 -9.70 5.05
C MET A 35 -5.09 -9.76 6.50
N ILE A 36 -5.41 -10.83 7.23
CA ILE A 36 -4.89 -11.06 8.59
C ILE A 36 -3.36 -11.24 8.55
N VAL A 37 -2.87 -12.04 7.59
CA VAL A 37 -1.42 -12.24 7.41
C VAL A 37 -0.74 -10.93 7.03
N VAL A 38 -1.33 -10.15 6.12
CA VAL A 38 -0.81 -8.82 5.75
C VAL A 38 -0.72 -7.92 6.99
N LEU A 39 -1.78 -7.82 7.79
CA LEU A 39 -1.78 -7.04 9.02
C LEU A 39 -0.70 -7.50 10.01
N ALA A 40 -0.54 -8.81 10.20
CA ALA A 40 0.50 -9.36 11.07
C ALA A 40 1.90 -8.97 10.58
N ILE A 41 2.16 -9.05 9.27
CA ILE A 41 3.43 -8.62 8.67
C ILE A 41 3.65 -7.12 8.89
N MET A 42 2.61 -6.29 8.74
CA MET A 42 2.71 -4.84 8.94
C MET A 42 3.01 -4.48 10.41
N VAL A 43 2.39 -5.18 11.36
CA VAL A 43 2.67 -5.02 12.80
C VAL A 43 4.10 -5.44 13.11
N ALA A 44 4.53 -6.60 12.60
CA ALA A 44 5.90 -7.07 12.75
C ALA A 44 6.90 -6.06 12.20
N GLN A 45 6.62 -5.47 11.03
CA GLN A 45 7.48 -4.43 10.45
C GLN A 45 7.58 -3.19 11.33
N LEU A 46 6.50 -2.79 11.99
CA LEU A 46 6.47 -1.62 12.85
C LEU A 46 7.28 -1.82 14.15
N VAL A 47 7.29 -3.05 14.66
CA VAL A 47 8.01 -3.46 15.88
C VAL A 47 9.49 -3.71 15.58
N PHE A 48 9.80 -4.60 14.64
CA PHE A 48 11.17 -5.03 14.36
C PHE A 48 11.95 -4.02 13.52
N LYS A 49 11.25 -3.19 12.73
CA LYS A 49 11.83 -2.20 11.81
C LYS A 49 12.98 -2.77 10.98
N ASN A 50 12.85 -4.05 10.61
CA ASN A 50 13.88 -4.75 9.88
C ASN A 50 13.98 -4.15 8.47
N ARG A 51 15.20 -3.86 8.05
CA ARG A 51 15.48 -3.20 6.78
C ARG A 51 15.05 -4.04 5.59
N TYR A 52 15.41 -5.32 5.58
CA TYR A 52 15.09 -6.22 4.48
C TYR A 52 13.57 -6.37 4.31
N PHE A 53 12.84 -6.47 5.42
CA PHE A 53 11.37 -6.51 5.39
C PHE A 53 10.76 -5.20 4.91
N GLY A 54 11.35 -4.05 5.25
CA GLY A 54 10.88 -2.75 4.78
C GLY A 54 11.04 -2.56 3.28
N ILE A 55 12.18 -2.99 2.73
CA ILE A 55 12.44 -2.99 1.29
C ILE A 55 11.49 -3.98 0.60
N PHE A 56 11.35 -5.20 1.14
CA PHE A 56 10.43 -6.20 0.60
C PHE A 56 8.99 -5.69 0.55
N LEU A 57 8.50 -5.10 1.64
CA LEU A 57 7.17 -4.50 1.69
C LEU A 57 7.02 -3.35 0.69
N GLY A 58 8.01 -2.46 0.59
CA GLY A 58 8.02 -1.39 -0.41
C GLY A 58 7.92 -1.93 -1.84
N LEU A 59 8.66 -3.00 -2.17
CA LEU A 59 8.60 -3.65 -3.48
C LEU A 59 7.24 -4.30 -3.74
N VAL A 60 6.72 -5.07 -2.78
CA VAL A 60 5.40 -5.73 -2.92
C VAL A 60 4.30 -4.69 -3.11
N VAL A 61 4.26 -3.65 -2.27
CA VAL A 61 3.26 -2.57 -2.39
C VAL A 61 3.45 -1.81 -3.70
N GLY A 62 4.68 -1.55 -4.14
CA GLY A 62 4.97 -0.90 -5.41
C GLY A 62 4.47 -1.70 -6.61
N LEU A 63 4.76 -3.01 -6.65
CA LEU A 63 4.30 -3.91 -7.69
C LEU A 63 2.77 -4.04 -7.72
N LEU A 64 2.14 -4.19 -6.55
CA LEU A 64 0.68 -4.23 -6.44
C LEU A 64 0.04 -2.92 -6.91
N SER A 65 0.60 -1.79 -6.51
CA SER A 65 0.11 -0.46 -6.90
C SER A 65 0.24 -0.23 -8.42
N PHE A 66 1.36 -0.64 -9.00
CA PHE A 66 1.56 -0.57 -10.44
C PHE A 66 0.60 -1.51 -11.19
N GLY A 67 0.42 -2.74 -10.70
CA GLY A 67 -0.56 -3.67 -11.24
C GLY A 67 -1.99 -3.12 -11.18
N LEU A 68 -2.35 -2.47 -10.07
CA LEU A 68 -3.66 -1.85 -9.89
C LEU A 68 -3.88 -0.67 -10.84
N PHE A 69 -2.85 0.14 -11.09
CA PHE A 69 -2.89 1.19 -12.11
C PHE A 69 -3.15 0.62 -13.51
N LEU A 70 -2.44 -0.45 -13.89
CA LEU A 70 -2.66 -1.12 -15.17
C LEU A 70 -4.05 -1.75 -15.27
N ALA A 71 -4.58 -2.30 -14.17
CA ALA A 71 -5.93 -2.83 -14.11
C ALA A 71 -6.98 -1.72 -14.35
N VAL A 72 -6.82 -0.56 -13.72
CA VAL A 72 -7.70 0.61 -13.92
C VAL A 72 -7.69 1.08 -15.37
N LEU A 73 -6.51 1.15 -16.01
CA LEU A 73 -6.41 1.49 -17.43
C LEU A 73 -7.08 0.45 -18.34
N THR A 74 -6.98 -0.82 -17.97
CA THR A 74 -7.60 -1.92 -18.73
C THR A 74 -9.12 -1.88 -18.61
N ASP A 75 -9.66 -1.64 -17.43
CA ASP A 75 -11.10 -1.55 -17.21
C ASP A 75 -11.70 -0.28 -17.80
N TYR A 76 -10.98 0.85 -17.75
CA TYR A 76 -11.42 2.09 -18.41
C TYR A 76 -11.63 1.89 -19.92
N ARG A 77 -10.76 1.12 -20.59
CA ARG A 77 -10.88 0.81 -22.03
C ARG A 77 -12.10 -0.04 -22.39
N LYS A 78 -12.73 -0.72 -21.43
CA LYS A 78 -13.93 -1.53 -21.67
C LYS A 78 -15.20 -0.69 -21.68
N PHE A 79 -15.15 0.56 -21.22
CA PHE A 79 -16.31 1.43 -21.26
C PHE A 79 -16.55 1.92 -22.70
N PRO A 80 -17.73 1.66 -23.27
CA PRO A 80 -18.05 2.11 -24.63
C PRO A 80 -18.18 3.63 -24.73
N GLU A 81 -18.54 4.29 -23.61
CA GLU A 81 -18.67 5.74 -23.50
C GLU A 81 -18.17 6.24 -22.14
N VAL A 82 -17.77 7.51 -22.08
CA VAL A 82 -17.35 8.17 -20.84
C VAL A 82 -18.57 8.48 -19.99
N THR A 83 -18.98 7.49 -19.21
CA THR A 83 -20.08 7.61 -18.24
C THR A 83 -19.55 8.07 -16.87
N SER A 84 -20.45 8.53 -15.99
CA SER A 84 -20.09 8.90 -14.60
C SER A 84 -19.39 7.75 -13.85
N LYS A 85 -19.77 6.50 -14.12
CA LYS A 85 -19.12 5.31 -13.55
C LYS A 85 -17.69 5.11 -14.05
N ALA A 86 -17.44 5.38 -15.34
CA ALA A 86 -16.09 5.30 -15.91
C ALA A 86 -15.16 6.34 -15.29
N ILE A 87 -15.67 7.56 -15.08
CA ILE A 87 -14.94 8.66 -14.40
C ILE A 87 -14.65 8.31 -12.94
N GLU A 88 -15.62 7.76 -12.22
CA GLU A 88 -15.43 7.34 -10.83
C GLU A 88 -14.34 6.25 -10.73
N LEU A 89 -14.41 5.22 -11.58
CA LEU A 89 -13.45 4.13 -11.60
C LEU A 89 -12.03 4.61 -11.92
N ILE A 90 -11.84 5.45 -12.94
CA ILE A 90 -10.51 5.96 -13.27
C ILE A 90 -9.98 6.91 -12.19
N THR A 91 -10.84 7.73 -11.59
CA THR A 91 -10.42 8.72 -10.58
C THR A 91 -10.02 8.01 -9.30
N VAL A 92 -10.92 7.21 -8.71
CA VAL A 92 -10.66 6.50 -7.45
C VAL A 92 -9.56 5.47 -7.63
N GLY A 93 -9.60 4.71 -8.73
CA GLY A 93 -8.61 3.70 -9.05
C GLY A 93 -7.21 4.29 -9.21
N SER A 94 -7.08 5.38 -9.97
CA SER A 94 -5.78 6.05 -10.16
C SER A 94 -5.28 6.69 -8.87
N LEU A 95 -6.16 7.28 -8.06
CA LEU A 95 -5.78 7.90 -6.80
C LEU A 95 -5.20 6.86 -5.83
N LEU A 96 -5.86 5.70 -5.72
CA LEU A 96 -5.40 4.60 -4.87
C LEU A 96 -4.09 4.00 -5.39
N SER A 97 -3.98 3.75 -6.70
CA SER A 97 -2.75 3.19 -7.27
C SER A 97 -1.56 4.14 -7.19
N LEU A 98 -1.75 5.42 -7.48
CA LEU A 98 -0.68 6.42 -7.41
C LEU A 98 -0.31 6.70 -5.95
N GLY A 99 -1.30 6.80 -5.06
CA GLY A 99 -1.07 6.92 -3.61
C GLY A 99 -0.26 5.75 -3.06
N GLY A 100 -0.63 4.52 -3.44
CA GLY A 100 0.12 3.31 -3.09
C GLY A 100 1.56 3.31 -3.63
N ALA A 101 1.76 3.75 -4.88
CA ALA A 101 3.08 3.87 -5.48
C ALA A 101 3.96 4.91 -4.78
N ILE A 102 3.39 6.06 -4.40
CA ILE A 102 4.09 7.10 -3.63
C ILE A 102 4.51 6.55 -2.25
N LEU A 103 3.60 5.89 -1.54
CA LEU A 103 3.90 5.29 -0.24
C LEU A 103 4.99 4.22 -0.34
N ALA A 104 4.93 3.38 -1.38
CA ALA A 104 5.95 2.39 -1.67
C ALA A 104 7.33 3.03 -1.91
N ALA A 105 7.39 4.09 -2.74
CA ALA A 105 8.62 4.83 -2.99
C ALA A 105 9.20 5.42 -1.69
N ILE A 106 8.36 6.06 -0.86
CA ILE A 106 8.80 6.61 0.43
C ILE A 106 9.36 5.51 1.35
N LEU A 107 8.71 4.35 1.40
CA LEU A 107 9.18 3.18 2.15
C LEU A 107 10.55 2.71 1.66
N LEU A 108 10.70 2.53 0.35
CA LEU A 108 11.98 2.13 -0.25
C LEU A 108 13.09 3.14 0.09
N PHE A 109 12.87 4.44 -0.16
CA PHE A 109 13.85 5.47 0.18
C PHE A 109 14.23 5.47 1.66
N LYS A 110 13.25 5.31 2.56
CA LYS A 110 13.49 5.26 4.01
C LYS A 110 14.40 4.10 4.42
N TYR A 111 14.15 2.90 3.87
CA TYR A 111 14.87 1.69 4.27
C TYR A 111 16.18 1.48 3.49
N PHE A 112 16.33 2.03 2.29
CA PHE A 112 17.62 2.10 1.60
C PHE A 112 18.58 3.05 2.32
N ASN A 113 18.14 4.26 2.68
CA ASN A 113 18.99 5.24 3.37
C ASN A 113 19.27 4.90 4.85
N GLN A 114 18.67 3.84 5.38
CA GLN A 114 18.97 3.35 6.72
C GLN A 114 20.35 2.65 6.78
N GLU A 115 20.87 2.18 5.64
CA GLU A 115 22.19 1.53 5.50
C GLU A 115 23.35 2.52 5.67
N GLU A 116 23.22 3.71 5.09
CA GLU A 116 24.23 4.77 5.15
C GLU A 116 24.51 5.22 6.59
N LYS A 117 23.52 5.15 7.48
CA LYS A 117 23.70 5.51 8.90
C LYS A 117 24.33 4.43 9.77
N ILE A 118 24.29 3.17 9.35
CA ILE A 118 24.88 2.05 10.09
C ILE A 118 26.34 1.84 9.65
N ALA A 119 26.66 2.13 8.38
CA ALA A 119 28.01 1.98 7.84
C ALA A 119 28.99 3.14 8.16
N VAL A 120 28.50 4.25 8.72
CA VAL A 120 29.29 5.46 9.06
C VAL A 120 29.61 5.54 10.57
N HIS A 121 29.25 4.52 11.35
CA HIS A 121 29.62 4.35 12.76
C HIS A 121 30.45 3.07 12.95
#